data_AF-A0A2S4Z834-F1
#
_entry.id   AF-A0A2S4Z834-F1
#
_cell.length_a   1.000
_cell.length_b   1.000
_cell.length_c   1.000
_cell.angle_alpha   90.00
_cell.angle_beta   90.00
_cell.angle_gamma   90.00
#
_symmetry.space_group_name_H-M   'P 1'
#
loop_
_entity.id
_entity.type
_entity.pdbx_description
1 polymer ?
#
loop_
_entity_poly.entity_id
_entity_poly.type
_entity_poly.pdbx_seq_one_letter_code
_entity_poly.pdbx_strand_id
1 'polypeptide(L)'
;NRFDRADRRRRGKSDPLDAENAARAVLSGRARAQAKTGDGPVEIARMYKLAKDSAVKARTQAINQLKAVLIRAGPQLREDLAGLGNAELIRTCAGLLDDSPNDEADEGAVLHATHVTLGLLARRIRQLSDEVRELEGRLTRLVERHAPQLLEVVGIGPDTAVTLLITVGGNPERLGSEASFAALCGVSPVERSSCSRQYGRLN
;
A
#
# COMPACT_ATOMS: atom_id res chain seq x y z
N ASN A 1 -22.12 -16.63 -10.17
CA ASN A 1 -20.80 -17.19 -10.57
C ASN A 1 -20.37 -18.31 -9.66
N ARG A 2 -20.80 -19.55 -9.89
CA ARG A 2 -20.27 -20.72 -9.16
C ARG A 2 -19.55 -21.61 -10.16
N PHE A 3 -18.23 -21.64 -10.06
CA PHE A 3 -17.36 -22.45 -10.90
C PHE A 3 -17.50 -23.94 -10.54
N ASP A 4 -17.32 -24.79 -11.55
CA ASP A 4 -17.33 -26.25 -11.38
C ASP A 4 -16.13 -26.68 -10.53
N ARG A 5 -16.41 -27.22 -9.34
CA ARG A 5 -15.41 -27.60 -8.34
C ARG A 5 -14.64 -28.85 -8.74
N ALA A 6 -15.18 -29.67 -9.63
CA ALA A 6 -14.56 -30.91 -10.08
C ALA A 6 -13.36 -30.63 -11.01
N ASP A 7 -13.48 -29.66 -11.90
CA ASP A 7 -12.42 -29.32 -12.87
C ASP A 7 -11.23 -28.62 -12.19
N ARG A 8 -11.51 -27.80 -11.18
CA ARG A 8 -10.50 -27.09 -10.38
C ARG A 8 -9.58 -28.01 -9.56
N ARG A 9 -10.07 -29.19 -9.17
CA ARG A 9 -9.27 -30.19 -8.43
C ARG A 9 -8.33 -31.00 -9.33
N ARG A 10 -8.64 -31.15 -10.63
CA ARG A 10 -7.87 -32.00 -11.54
C ARG A 10 -6.67 -31.31 -12.17
N ARG A 11 -6.71 -29.98 -12.33
CA ARG A 11 -5.74 -29.26 -13.18
C ARG A 11 -4.74 -28.39 -12.42
N GLY A 12 -4.89 -28.26 -11.10
CA GLY A 12 -4.12 -27.30 -10.31
C GLY A 12 -4.56 -25.85 -10.59
N LYS A 13 -4.29 -24.96 -9.65
CA LYS A 13 -4.61 -23.54 -9.79
C LYS A 13 -3.63 -22.92 -10.79
N SER A 14 -4.12 -22.43 -11.93
CA SER A 14 -3.31 -21.84 -12.99
C SER A 14 -4.00 -20.58 -13.51
N ASP A 15 -3.34 -19.43 -13.37
CA ASP A 15 -3.92 -18.11 -13.72
C ASP A 15 -4.34 -17.98 -15.19
N PRO A 16 -3.63 -18.56 -16.19
CA PRO A 16 -4.08 -18.58 -17.58
C PRO A 16 -5.40 -19.33 -17.80
N LEU A 17 -5.58 -20.48 -17.13
CA LEU A 17 -6.82 -21.26 -17.19
C LEU A 17 -7.97 -20.53 -16.51
N ASP A 18 -7.71 -19.85 -15.39
CA ASP A 18 -8.71 -19.02 -14.70
C ASP A 18 -9.12 -17.82 -15.58
N ALA A 19 -8.19 -17.21 -16.32
CA ALA A 19 -8.47 -16.13 -17.27
C ALA A 19 -9.30 -16.61 -18.48
N GLU A 20 -8.94 -17.75 -19.09
CA GLU A 20 -9.69 -18.34 -20.20
C GLU A 20 -11.12 -18.72 -19.76
N ASN A 21 -11.25 -19.35 -18.59
CA ASN A 21 -12.56 -19.72 -18.04
C ASN A 21 -13.42 -18.49 -17.71
N ALA A 22 -12.82 -17.40 -17.20
CA ALA A 22 -13.51 -16.14 -17.00
C ALA A 22 -13.99 -15.53 -18.32
N ALA A 23 -13.14 -15.51 -19.36
CA ALA A 23 -13.49 -15.03 -20.69
C ALA A 23 -14.62 -15.85 -21.32
N ARG A 24 -14.54 -17.19 -21.25
CA ARG A 24 -15.61 -18.09 -21.73
C ARG A 24 -16.91 -17.90 -20.96
N ALA A 25 -16.86 -17.64 -19.66
CA ALA A 25 -18.05 -17.35 -18.87
C ALA A 25 -18.73 -16.04 -19.28
N VAL A 26 -17.96 -15.01 -19.64
CA VAL A 26 -18.48 -13.74 -20.18
C VAL A 26 -19.09 -13.95 -21.56
N LEU A 27 -18.37 -14.61 -22.48
CA LEU A 27 -18.84 -14.87 -23.84
C LEU A 27 -20.13 -15.72 -23.86
N SER A 28 -20.25 -16.68 -22.94
CA SER A 28 -21.44 -17.51 -22.84
C SER A 28 -22.60 -16.86 -22.06
N GLY A 29 -22.48 -15.58 -21.67
CA GLY A 29 -23.49 -14.84 -20.88
C GLY A 29 -23.70 -15.36 -19.45
N ARG A 30 -22.85 -16.30 -18.99
CA ARG A 30 -22.93 -16.96 -17.68
C ARG A 30 -22.33 -16.07 -16.58
N ALA A 31 -21.40 -15.20 -16.95
CA ALA A 31 -20.92 -14.08 -16.16
C ALA A 31 -21.38 -12.77 -16.82
N ARG A 32 -22.11 -11.93 -16.06
CA ARG A 32 -22.61 -10.62 -16.51
C ARG A 32 -21.99 -9.45 -15.75
N ALA A 33 -20.91 -9.70 -15.00
CA ALA A 33 -20.26 -8.67 -14.22
C ALA A 33 -19.63 -7.64 -15.17
N GLN A 34 -20.06 -6.38 -15.08
CA GLN A 34 -19.38 -5.28 -15.77
C GLN A 34 -18.02 -5.02 -15.12
N ALA A 35 -17.05 -4.55 -15.90
CA ALA A 35 -15.75 -4.12 -15.41
C ALA A 35 -15.81 -2.71 -14.78
N LYS A 36 -14.84 -2.38 -13.91
CA LYS A 36 -14.67 -0.99 -13.44
C LYS A 36 -14.31 -0.11 -14.64
N THR A 37 -14.86 1.10 -14.70
CA THR A 37 -14.35 2.09 -15.65
C THR A 37 -12.88 2.41 -15.33
N GLY A 38 -12.08 2.65 -16.37
CA GLY A 38 -10.64 2.94 -16.28
C GLY A 38 -10.34 4.42 -16.49
N ASP A 39 -11.26 5.31 -16.11
CA ASP A 39 -11.20 6.74 -16.34
C ASP A 39 -11.70 7.56 -15.13
N GLY A 40 -11.62 8.87 -15.27
CA GLY A 40 -12.17 9.82 -14.31
C GLY A 40 -11.45 9.85 -12.95
N PRO A 41 -12.10 10.46 -11.93
CA PRO A 41 -11.50 10.69 -10.62
C PRO A 41 -11.04 9.42 -9.91
N VAL A 42 -11.75 8.30 -10.11
CA VAL A 42 -11.41 7.02 -9.46
C VAL A 42 -10.10 6.45 -10.01
N GLU A 43 -9.86 6.56 -11.32
CA GLU A 43 -8.61 6.09 -11.91
C GLU A 43 -7.43 7.02 -11.57
N ILE A 44 -7.66 8.34 -11.53
CA ILE A 44 -6.67 9.30 -11.02
C ILE A 44 -6.28 8.94 -9.57
N ALA A 45 -7.27 8.65 -8.71
CA ALA A 45 -7.03 8.23 -7.33
C ALA A 45 -6.27 6.90 -7.25
N ARG A 46 -6.55 5.95 -8.16
CA ARG A 46 -5.80 4.69 -8.26
C ARG A 46 -4.33 4.94 -8.56
N MET A 47 -4.01 5.81 -9.52
CA MET A 47 -2.62 6.13 -9.86
C MET A 47 -1.87 6.80 -8.70
N TYR A 48 -2.50 7.78 -8.05
CA TYR A 48 -1.89 8.44 -6.90
C TYR A 48 -1.72 7.49 -5.71
N LYS A 49 -2.70 6.62 -5.44
CA LYS A 49 -2.58 5.63 -4.36
C LYS A 49 -1.52 4.58 -4.66
N LEU A 50 -1.38 4.13 -5.91
CA LEU A 50 -0.30 3.23 -6.31
C LEU A 50 1.07 3.85 -6.03
N ALA A 51 1.30 5.08 -6.47
CA ALA A 51 2.55 5.81 -6.22
C ALA A 51 2.81 5.97 -4.72
N LYS A 52 1.78 6.36 -3.95
CA LYS A 52 1.92 6.58 -2.50
C LYS A 52 2.25 5.30 -1.76
N ASP A 53 1.54 4.21 -2.05
CA ASP A 53 1.76 2.93 -1.39
C ASP A 53 3.16 2.38 -1.71
N SER A 54 3.68 2.65 -2.92
CA SER A 54 5.08 2.38 -3.29
C SER A 54 6.06 3.22 -2.45
N ALA A 55 5.86 4.53 -2.37
CA ALA A 55 6.70 5.45 -1.61
C ALA A 55 6.71 5.11 -0.11
N VAL A 56 5.57 4.75 0.48
CA VAL A 56 5.44 4.30 1.89
C VAL A 56 6.28 3.04 2.13
N LYS A 57 6.21 2.05 1.23
CA LYS A 57 6.98 0.81 1.34
C LYS A 57 8.48 1.10 1.25
N ALA A 58 8.91 1.88 0.25
CA ALA A 58 10.31 2.26 0.08
C ALA A 58 10.84 3.06 1.29
N ARG A 59 10.03 3.97 1.85
CA ARG A 59 10.39 4.75 3.03
C ARG A 59 10.61 3.86 4.23
N THR A 60 9.70 2.90 4.44
CA THR A 60 9.79 1.93 5.54
C THR A 60 11.05 1.08 5.41
N GLN A 61 11.35 0.61 4.20
CA GLN A 61 12.59 -0.13 3.93
C GLN A 61 13.83 0.71 4.24
N ALA A 62 13.87 1.96 3.78
CA ALA A 62 15.00 2.86 4.04
C ALA A 62 15.19 3.15 5.53
N ILE A 63 14.10 3.34 6.30
CA ILE A 63 14.15 3.48 7.77
C ILE A 63 14.75 2.23 8.42
N ASN A 64 14.30 1.05 8.00
CA ASN A 64 14.80 -0.21 8.56
C ASN A 64 16.29 -0.42 8.24
N GLN A 65 16.73 -0.07 7.03
CA GLN A 65 18.14 -0.10 6.63
C GLN A 65 18.97 0.88 7.45
N LEU A 66 18.49 2.11 7.65
CA LEU A 66 19.18 3.11 8.46
C LEU A 66 19.39 2.60 9.90
N LYS A 67 18.34 2.04 10.51
CA LYS A 67 18.44 1.42 11.84
C LYS A 67 19.42 0.24 11.88
N ALA A 68 19.43 -0.59 10.85
CA ALA A 68 20.36 -1.72 10.76
C ALA A 68 21.83 -1.30 10.60
N VAL A 69 22.08 -0.14 9.98
CA VAL A 69 23.43 0.45 9.91
C VAL A 69 23.82 1.02 11.27
N LEU A 70 22.92 1.75 11.95
CA LEU A 70 23.19 2.31 13.29
C LEU A 70 23.55 1.24 14.32
N ILE A 71 22.89 0.08 14.29
CA ILE A 71 23.22 -1.05 15.18
C ILE A 71 24.67 -1.51 15.00
N ARG A 72 25.22 -1.40 13.79
CA ARG A 72 26.58 -1.84 13.45
C ARG A 72 27.62 -0.72 13.50
N ALA A 73 27.20 0.54 13.65
CA ALA A 73 28.09 1.69 13.76
C ALA A 73 29.07 1.57 14.95
N GLY A 74 30.19 2.29 14.92
CA GLY A 74 31.12 2.36 16.06
C GLY A 74 30.47 2.97 17.31
N PRO A 75 31.01 2.71 18.52
CA PRO A 75 30.41 3.14 19.79
C PRO A 75 30.21 4.66 19.89
N GLN A 76 31.20 5.45 19.47
CA GLN A 76 31.12 6.92 19.46
C GLN A 76 29.94 7.43 18.62
N LEU A 77 29.81 6.96 17.38
CA LEU A 77 28.69 7.35 16.50
C LEU A 77 27.33 6.90 17.07
N ARG A 78 27.27 5.76 17.75
CA ARG A 78 26.02 5.34 18.42
C ARG A 78 25.68 6.24 19.59
N GLU A 79 26.66 6.68 20.37
CA GLU A 79 26.48 7.59 21.50
C GLU A 79 26.03 8.98 21.02
N ASP A 80 26.66 9.53 20.00
CA ASP A 80 26.29 10.84 19.41
C ASP A 80 24.84 10.88 18.90
N LEU A 81 24.37 9.74 18.41
CA LEU A 81 23.02 9.59 17.88
C LEU A 81 22.02 9.04 18.91
N ALA A 82 22.50 8.64 20.09
CA ALA A 82 21.65 8.12 21.16
C ALA A 82 20.78 9.25 21.73
N GLY A 83 19.49 8.95 21.95
CA GLY A 83 18.54 9.91 22.51
C GLY A 83 17.88 10.85 21.51
N LEU A 84 18.34 10.89 20.25
CA LEU A 84 17.67 11.67 19.20
C LEU A 84 16.30 11.08 18.86
N GLY A 85 15.28 11.93 18.73
CA GLY A 85 13.99 11.54 18.16
C GLY A 85 14.11 11.19 16.67
N ASN A 86 13.21 10.36 16.13
CA ASN A 86 13.30 9.89 14.72
C ASN A 86 13.54 11.02 13.70
N ALA A 87 12.82 12.14 13.83
CA ALA A 87 12.95 13.26 12.90
C ALA A 87 14.32 13.95 13.01
N GLU A 88 14.85 14.07 14.23
CA GLU A 88 16.16 14.65 14.48
C GLU A 88 17.28 13.72 14.02
N LEU A 89 17.19 12.42 14.37
CA LEU A 89 18.10 11.38 13.89
C LEU A 89 18.22 11.39 12.36
N ILE A 90 17.11 11.44 11.63
CA ILE A 90 17.12 11.50 10.16
C ILE A 90 17.78 12.80 9.67
N ARG A 91 17.54 13.95 10.33
CA ARG A 91 18.21 15.20 9.94
C ARG A 91 19.71 15.14 10.18
N THR A 92 20.14 14.68 11.35
CA THR A 92 21.56 14.54 11.70
C THR A 92 22.26 13.60 10.74
N CYS A 93 21.69 12.40 10.50
CA CYS A 93 22.25 11.45 9.54
C CYS A 93 22.36 12.05 8.12
N ALA A 94 21.38 12.83 7.68
CA ALA A 94 21.42 13.46 6.35
C ALA A 94 22.55 14.49 6.19
N GLY A 95 22.97 15.12 7.30
CA GLY A 95 24.10 16.06 7.35
C GLY A 95 25.47 15.38 7.30
N LEU A 96 25.59 14.13 7.79
CA LEU A 96 26.84 13.36 7.76
C LEU A 96 27.44 13.18 6.35
N LEU A 97 26.61 13.28 5.30
CA LEU A 97 27.07 13.19 3.92
C LEU A 97 27.79 14.47 3.46
N ASP A 98 27.42 15.63 4.00
CA ASP A 98 28.01 16.92 3.63
C ASP A 98 29.36 17.14 4.32
N ASP A 99 29.56 16.52 5.49
CA ASP A 99 30.78 16.63 6.30
C ASP A 99 31.85 15.57 5.97
N SER A 100 31.60 14.69 4.99
CA SER A 100 32.45 13.52 4.73
C SER A 100 33.59 13.85 3.73
N PRO A 101 34.87 13.83 4.13
CA PRO A 101 36.00 14.10 3.23
C PRO A 101 36.17 12.96 2.20
N ASN A 102 36.52 13.31 0.96
CA ASN A 102 36.49 12.45 -0.23
C ASN A 102 37.57 11.34 -0.30
N ASP A 103 38.31 11.07 0.78
CA ASP A 103 39.43 10.13 0.77
C ASP A 103 39.03 8.78 1.37
N GLU A 104 38.92 7.76 0.51
CA GLU A 104 38.72 6.36 0.87
C GLU A 104 40.02 5.66 1.34
N ALA A 105 41.13 6.39 1.43
CA ALA A 105 42.46 5.85 1.59
C ALA A 105 43.05 6.10 3.00
N ASP A 106 42.45 5.57 4.07
CA ASP A 106 43.18 5.22 5.32
C ASP A 106 42.33 4.53 6.41
N GLU A 107 42.94 4.35 7.60
CA GLU A 107 42.44 4.01 8.94
C GLU A 107 41.18 4.82 9.35
N GLY A 108 40.06 4.59 8.66
CA GLY A 108 38.82 5.36 8.79
C GLY A 108 37.78 5.09 7.70
N ALA A 109 38.15 4.35 6.64
CA ALA A 109 37.29 4.04 5.50
C ALA A 109 35.92 3.43 5.88
N VAL A 110 35.86 2.58 6.91
CA VAL A 110 34.59 1.99 7.37
C VAL A 110 33.68 3.02 8.02
N LEU A 111 34.23 3.96 8.79
CA LEU A 111 33.46 5.06 9.40
C LEU A 111 32.94 6.01 8.31
N HIS A 112 33.80 6.37 7.36
CA HIS A 112 33.42 7.16 6.19
C HIS A 112 32.27 6.49 5.40
N ALA A 113 32.42 5.21 5.04
CA ALA A 113 31.38 4.46 4.35
C ALA A 113 30.07 4.39 5.17
N THR A 114 30.17 4.34 6.51
CA THR A 114 29.01 4.39 7.40
C THR A 114 28.30 5.74 7.33
N HIS A 115 29.03 6.85 7.40
CA HIS A 115 28.48 8.21 7.28
C HIS A 115 27.78 8.42 5.93
N VAL A 116 28.46 8.05 4.83
CA VAL A 116 27.89 8.13 3.48
C VAL A 116 26.60 7.31 3.39
N THR A 117 26.63 6.07 3.88
CA THR A 117 25.46 5.18 3.85
C THR A 117 24.28 5.75 4.65
N LEU A 118 24.54 6.24 5.88
CA LEU A 118 23.52 6.84 6.73
C LEU A 118 22.92 8.10 6.08
N GLY A 119 23.76 8.95 5.50
CA GLY A 119 23.31 10.17 4.84
C GLY A 119 22.47 9.93 3.58
N LEU A 120 22.87 8.97 2.73
CA LEU A 120 22.07 8.58 1.57
C LEU A 120 20.70 8.01 1.97
N LEU A 121 20.67 7.13 2.98
CA LEU A 121 19.41 6.57 3.50
C LEU A 121 18.53 7.66 4.10
N ALA A 122 19.09 8.57 4.88
CA ALA A 122 18.35 9.66 5.50
C ALA A 122 17.76 10.64 4.47
N ARG A 123 18.54 11.02 3.45
CA ARG A 123 18.03 11.85 2.34
C ARG A 123 16.90 11.15 1.60
N ARG A 124 17.03 9.85 1.30
CA ARG A 124 15.98 9.05 0.68
C ARG A 124 14.71 9.00 1.54
N ILE A 125 14.83 8.84 2.85
CA ILE A 125 13.68 8.85 3.77
C ILE A 125 12.96 10.20 3.71
N ARG A 126 13.70 11.32 3.69
CA ARG A 126 13.12 12.66 3.58
C ARG A 126 12.36 12.85 2.28
N GLN A 127 12.99 12.53 1.14
CA GLN A 127 12.37 12.62 -0.19
C GLN A 127 11.08 11.80 -0.26
N LEU A 128 11.12 10.53 0.17
CA LEU A 128 9.93 9.68 0.17
C LEU A 128 8.86 10.16 1.16
N SER A 129 9.25 10.83 2.24
CA SER A 129 8.29 11.43 3.18
C SER A 129 7.57 12.62 2.56
N ASP A 130 8.29 13.45 1.80
CA ASP A 130 7.72 14.59 1.09
C ASP A 130 6.79 14.12 -0.04
N GLU A 131 7.21 13.11 -0.82
CA GLU A 131 6.40 12.49 -1.86
C GLU A 131 5.10 11.89 -1.30
N VAL A 132 5.17 11.17 -0.17
CA VAL A 132 3.97 10.63 0.50
C VAL A 132 3.03 11.75 0.92
N ARG A 133 3.54 12.82 1.57
CA ARG A 133 2.72 13.97 1.99
C ARG A 133 2.07 14.67 0.81
N GLU A 134 2.79 14.82 -0.30
CA GLU A 134 2.26 15.41 -1.52
C GLU A 134 1.10 14.57 -2.08
N LEU A 135 1.28 13.26 -2.17
CA LEU A 135 0.27 12.34 -2.69
C LEU A 135 -0.94 12.23 -1.76
N GLU A 136 -0.75 12.24 -0.44
CA GLU A 136 -1.84 12.35 0.54
C GLU A 136 -2.67 13.61 0.33
N GLY A 137 -2.01 14.76 0.12
CA GLY A 137 -2.70 16.02 -0.18
C GLY A 137 -3.47 15.97 -1.51
N ARG A 138 -2.89 15.39 -2.56
CA ARG A 138 -3.55 15.21 -3.86
C ARG A 138 -4.79 14.31 -3.75
N LEU A 139 -4.65 13.19 -3.04
CA LEU A 139 -5.74 12.25 -2.78
C LEU A 139 -6.87 12.88 -1.96
N THR A 140 -6.53 13.64 -0.91
CA THR A 140 -7.51 14.33 -0.07
C THR A 140 -8.34 15.31 -0.88
N ARG A 141 -7.71 16.18 -1.67
CA ARG A 141 -8.41 17.14 -2.55
C ARG A 141 -9.33 16.45 -3.56
N LEU A 142 -8.93 15.27 -4.04
CA LEU A 142 -9.74 14.50 -4.98
C LEU A 142 -11.01 13.95 -4.29
N VAL A 143 -10.89 13.44 -3.06
CA VAL A 143 -12.04 13.00 -2.27
C VAL A 143 -12.97 14.18 -1.95
N GLU A 144 -12.42 15.29 -1.45
CA GLU A 144 -13.21 16.48 -1.11
C GLU A 144 -14.01 17.02 -2.31
N ARG A 145 -13.45 16.93 -3.52
CA ARG A 145 -14.11 17.39 -4.74
C ARG A 145 -15.20 16.45 -5.25
N HIS A 146 -14.99 15.14 -5.16
CA HIS A 146 -15.82 14.16 -5.88
C HIS A 146 -16.68 13.28 -4.99
N ALA A 147 -16.34 13.14 -3.71
CA ALA A 147 -17.09 12.35 -2.74
C ALA A 147 -16.96 12.92 -1.31
N PRO A 148 -17.24 14.21 -1.07
CA PRO A 148 -17.11 14.82 0.26
C PRO A 148 -17.96 14.12 1.32
N GLN A 149 -19.11 13.56 0.93
CA GLN A 149 -20.01 12.81 1.81
C GLN A 149 -19.34 11.60 2.48
N LEU A 150 -18.27 11.04 1.90
CA LEU A 150 -17.52 9.97 2.54
C LEU A 150 -16.77 10.45 3.79
N LEU A 151 -16.36 11.72 3.83
CA LEU A 151 -15.63 12.31 4.96
C LEU A 151 -16.54 12.73 6.11
N GLU A 152 -17.85 12.77 5.90
CA GLU A 152 -18.84 13.03 6.94
C GLU A 152 -19.08 11.80 7.84
N VAL A 153 -18.72 10.61 7.35
CA VAL A 153 -18.92 9.35 8.08
C VAL A 153 -17.80 9.18 9.12
N VAL A 154 -18.20 8.99 10.38
CA VAL A 154 -17.27 8.75 11.49
C VAL A 154 -16.37 7.55 11.19
N GLY A 155 -15.06 7.75 11.28
CA GLY A 155 -14.05 6.72 11.02
C GLY A 155 -13.59 6.61 9.56
N ILE A 156 -14.17 7.39 8.63
CA ILE A 156 -13.71 7.45 7.24
C ILE A 156 -12.84 8.69 7.02
N GLY A 157 -11.53 8.49 7.02
CA GLY A 157 -10.57 9.50 6.59
C GLY A 157 -10.31 9.47 5.07
N PRO A 158 -9.53 10.42 4.52
CA PRO A 158 -9.23 10.51 3.09
C PRO A 158 -8.66 9.21 2.49
N ASP A 159 -7.76 8.53 3.21
CA ASP A 159 -7.17 7.27 2.74
C ASP A 159 -8.18 6.13 2.61
N THR A 160 -9.07 6.03 3.61
CA THR A 160 -10.16 5.06 3.61
C THR A 160 -11.16 5.39 2.52
N ALA A 161 -11.54 6.67 2.37
CA ALA A 161 -12.43 7.13 1.32
C ALA A 161 -11.90 6.81 -0.09
N VAL A 162 -10.61 7.09 -0.37
CA VAL A 162 -9.96 6.71 -1.63
C VAL A 162 -10.02 5.20 -1.85
N THR A 163 -9.75 4.40 -0.81
CA THR A 163 -9.79 2.95 -0.90
C THR A 163 -11.20 2.46 -1.25
N LEU A 164 -12.22 3.04 -0.64
CA LEU A 164 -13.63 2.75 -0.95
C LEU A 164 -13.95 3.11 -2.40
N LEU A 165 -13.59 4.31 -2.85
CA LEU A 165 -13.80 4.77 -4.23
C LEU A 165 -13.13 3.84 -5.26
N ILE A 166 -11.87 3.47 -5.05
CA ILE A 166 -11.13 2.52 -5.91
C ILE A 166 -11.78 1.12 -5.88
N THR A 167 -12.28 0.71 -4.72
CA THR A 167 -12.91 -0.60 -4.52
C THR A 167 -14.26 -0.68 -5.24
N VAL A 168 -15.10 0.34 -5.12
CA VAL A 168 -16.38 0.43 -5.82
C VAL A 168 -16.17 0.62 -7.34
N GLY A 169 -15.25 1.48 -7.73
CA GLY A 169 -15.01 1.86 -9.13
C GLY A 169 -15.76 3.13 -9.53
N GLY A 170 -15.43 3.69 -10.71
CA GLY A 170 -16.09 4.90 -11.25
C GLY A 170 -17.54 4.70 -11.71
N ASN A 171 -18.00 3.45 -11.72
CA ASN A 171 -19.34 2.99 -12.06
C ASN A 171 -19.95 2.19 -10.89
N PRO A 172 -20.37 2.89 -9.81
CA PRO A 172 -20.89 2.27 -8.59
C PRO A 172 -22.17 1.45 -8.81
N GLU A 173 -22.97 1.77 -9.82
CA GLU A 173 -24.21 1.09 -10.22
C GLU A 173 -24.01 -0.40 -10.55
N ARG A 174 -22.77 -0.83 -10.78
CA ARG A 174 -22.39 -2.24 -10.92
C ARG A 174 -22.61 -3.05 -9.66
N LEU A 175 -22.62 -2.40 -8.50
CA LEU A 175 -22.93 -3.02 -7.22
C LEU A 175 -24.42 -2.88 -6.97
N GLY A 176 -25.21 -3.79 -7.55
CA GLY A 176 -26.67 -3.74 -7.48
C GLY A 176 -27.30 -3.99 -6.09
N SER A 177 -26.50 -4.17 -5.03
CA SER A 177 -26.98 -4.34 -3.65
C SER A 177 -25.86 -4.17 -2.63
N GLU A 178 -26.23 -3.83 -1.39
CA GLU A 178 -25.31 -3.82 -0.24
C GLU A 178 -24.64 -5.18 -0.01
N ALA A 179 -25.36 -6.28 -0.22
CA ALA A 179 -24.81 -7.64 -0.12
C ALA A 179 -23.68 -7.88 -1.15
N SER A 180 -23.79 -7.28 -2.34
CA SER A 180 -22.75 -7.37 -3.38
C SER A 180 -21.50 -6.58 -2.98
N PHE A 181 -21.68 -5.43 -2.32
CA PHE A 181 -20.57 -4.66 -1.76
C PHE A 181 -19.92 -5.37 -0.57
N ALA A 182 -20.72 -5.91 0.36
CA ALA A 182 -20.21 -6.72 1.48
C ALA A 182 -19.41 -7.93 0.99
N ALA A 183 -19.87 -8.60 -0.07
CA ALA A 183 -19.14 -9.71 -0.68
C ALA A 183 -17.83 -9.25 -1.32
N LEU A 184 -17.82 -8.08 -1.98
CA LEU A 184 -16.60 -7.48 -2.54
C LEU A 184 -15.57 -7.13 -1.47
N CYS A 185 -16.02 -6.61 -0.33
CA CYS A 185 -15.17 -6.27 0.81
C CYS A 185 -14.80 -7.49 1.69
N GLY A 186 -15.30 -8.70 1.38
CA GLY A 186 -15.08 -9.90 2.20
C GLY A 186 -15.86 -9.92 3.52
N VAL A 187 -16.77 -8.96 3.75
CA VAL A 187 -17.58 -8.87 4.97
C VAL A 187 -18.99 -9.45 4.81
N SER A 188 -19.27 -10.13 3.69
CA SER A 188 -20.56 -10.82 3.53
C SER A 188 -20.67 -12.02 4.49
N PRO A 189 -21.77 -12.14 5.26
CA PRO A 189 -21.98 -13.29 6.10
C PRO A 189 -22.17 -14.56 5.25
N VAL A 190 -21.29 -15.52 5.44
CA VAL A 190 -21.38 -16.87 4.87
C VAL A 190 -22.02 -17.79 5.90
N GLU A 191 -23.04 -18.52 5.46
CA GLU A 191 -23.65 -19.56 6.28
C GLU A 191 -22.64 -20.69 6.56
N ARG A 192 -22.44 -20.98 7.85
CA ARG A 192 -21.76 -22.19 8.30
C ARG A 192 -22.78 -23.05 9.02
N SER A 193 -23.21 -24.15 8.41
CA SER A 193 -24.04 -25.16 9.06
C SER A 193 -23.18 -26.29 9.60
N SER A 194 -23.17 -26.46 10.92
CA SER A 194 -22.86 -27.74 11.57
C SER A 194 -24.18 -28.25 12.12
N CYS A 195 -24.64 -29.42 11.65
CA CYS A 195 -25.91 -30.08 11.98
C CYS A 195 -26.70 -29.44 13.14
N SER A 196 -27.83 -28.81 12.79
CA SER A 196 -28.85 -28.19 13.66
C SER A 196 -28.68 -26.75 14.16
N ARG A 197 -27.57 -26.04 13.90
CA ARG A 197 -27.50 -24.58 14.17
C ARG A 197 -26.92 -23.78 13.01
N GLN A 198 -27.62 -22.72 12.62
CA GLN A 198 -27.18 -21.74 11.63
C GLN A 198 -26.36 -20.66 12.34
N TYR A 199 -25.10 -20.48 11.95
CA TYR A 199 -24.28 -19.32 12.33
C TYR A 199 -23.82 -18.59 11.06
N GLY A 200 -23.88 -17.26 11.08
CA GLY A 200 -23.24 -16.42 10.06
C GLY A 200 -21.79 -16.14 10.45
N ARG A 201 -20.85 -16.26 9.50
CA ARG A 201 -19.45 -15.86 9.66
C ARG A 201 -19.08 -14.87 8.55
N LEU A 202 -18.31 -13.82 8.85
CA LEU A 202 -17.68 -12.94 7.83
C LEU A 202 -16.56 -13.73 7.08
N ASN A 203 -16.27 -13.44 5.80
CA ASN A 203 -15.33 -14.28 5.01
C ASN A 203 -13.93 -14.35 5.63
#